data_AF-A0A3M9LQU7-F1
#
_entry.id   AF-A0A3M9LQU7-F1
#
_cell.length_a   1.000
_cell.length_b   1.000
_cell.length_c   1.000
_cell.angle_alpha   90.00
_cell.angle_beta   90.00
_cell.angle_gamma   90.00
#
_symmetry.space_group_name_H-M   'P 1'
#
loop_
_entity.id
_entity.type
_entity.pdbx_description
1 polymer ?
#
loop_
_entity_poly.entity_id
_entity_poly.type
_entity_poly.pdbx_seq_one_letter_code
_entity_poly.pdbx_strand_id
1 'polypeptide(L)'
;MKYGIIIHGPEIIDSGWAGKIIQLLSARADVYAVAAGTMCKLAVLDSFLEESIDIWSLSKPSEAITELAKECECVFLLNHGKTIESGTVFGNIVADRVDVEVPLVQVERPGNSDGRIIYRGQNVHPDVYWLCRQLDMPLVYPESVKQPSIRKNGHKTVRIVSGVLPGESIMVNGLVIGYANTRDVELIFEDGLITSINGGQLKKHGVEKLTSYIGKIDPETAWIKSGNLRRTPVLEKMNRERIDVHKRQSCRAVLINHEAERTFELARKADLVISVGDDTTAIAGSILKRLEIPLIGITDGDRDNVLAENAYFEGSTIIQVERGNDDIVGEKIKHSFFSTSHPEFPSISYLEEQILGLAKIYVRHVIFYPLESNY
;
A
#
# COMPACT_ATOMS: atom_id res chain seq x y z
N MET A 1 -7.35 -15.89 -26.56
CA MET A 1 -6.55 -16.17 -25.36
C MET A 1 -6.56 -14.93 -24.51
N LYS A 2 -6.92 -15.04 -23.23
CA LYS A 2 -7.00 -13.91 -22.31
C LYS A 2 -6.02 -14.09 -21.15
N TYR A 3 -5.19 -13.09 -20.89
CA TYR A 3 -4.22 -13.07 -19.80
C TYR A 3 -4.59 -12.01 -18.76
N GLY A 4 -4.61 -12.43 -17.49
CA GLY A 4 -4.72 -11.53 -16.35
C GLY A 4 -3.31 -11.09 -15.92
N ILE A 5 -3.10 -9.81 -15.68
CA ILE A 5 -1.82 -9.29 -15.20
C ILE A 5 -2.05 -8.55 -13.90
N ILE A 6 -1.35 -8.96 -12.85
CA ILE A 6 -1.41 -8.37 -11.52
C ILE A 6 -0.07 -7.76 -11.23
N ILE A 7 -0.08 -6.49 -10.91
CA ILE A 7 1.14 -5.71 -10.77
C ILE A 7 1.24 -5.33 -9.31
N HIS A 8 2.31 -5.76 -8.65
CA HIS A 8 2.53 -5.51 -7.24
C HIS A 8 3.87 -4.80 -6.99
N GLY A 9 3.83 -3.87 -6.06
CA GLY A 9 4.96 -3.01 -5.71
C GLY A 9 5.13 -1.85 -6.70
N PRO A 10 5.51 -0.65 -6.23
CA PRO A 10 5.74 0.49 -7.12
C PRO A 10 6.97 0.28 -8.02
N GLU A 11 7.98 -0.49 -7.60
CA GLU A 11 9.26 -0.57 -8.30
C GLU A 11 9.17 -1.21 -9.71
N ILE A 12 8.21 -2.12 -9.93
CA ILE A 12 7.99 -2.71 -11.27
C ILE A 12 7.38 -1.71 -12.26
N ILE A 13 6.61 -0.75 -11.75
CA ILE A 13 6.07 0.38 -12.52
C ILE A 13 7.18 1.40 -12.77
N ASP A 14 7.86 1.84 -11.70
CA ASP A 14 8.88 2.89 -11.73
C ASP A 14 10.06 2.53 -12.65
N SER A 15 10.40 1.24 -12.75
CA SER A 15 11.46 0.73 -13.64
C SER A 15 11.03 0.62 -15.11
N GLY A 16 9.76 0.89 -15.44
CA GLY A 16 9.19 0.78 -16.79
C GLY A 16 8.93 -0.66 -17.26
N TRP A 17 9.31 -1.66 -16.48
CA TRP A 17 9.16 -3.07 -16.87
C TRP A 17 7.70 -3.52 -16.93
N ALA A 18 6.82 -3.01 -16.06
CA ALA A 18 5.40 -3.33 -16.12
C ALA A 18 4.80 -2.97 -17.50
N GLY A 19 5.00 -1.74 -17.98
CA GLY A 19 4.52 -1.31 -19.30
C GLY A 19 5.11 -2.15 -20.44
N LYS A 20 6.41 -2.44 -20.40
CA LYS A 20 7.06 -3.30 -21.40
C LYS A 20 6.49 -4.72 -21.42
N ILE A 21 6.24 -5.33 -20.25
CA ILE A 21 5.70 -6.69 -20.16
C ILE A 21 4.25 -6.73 -20.63
N ILE A 22 3.43 -5.74 -20.25
CA ILE A 22 2.05 -5.60 -20.75
C ILE A 22 2.06 -5.53 -22.28
N GLN A 23 2.92 -4.69 -22.87
CA GLN A 23 3.03 -4.57 -24.33
C GLN A 23 3.43 -5.90 -24.99
N LEU A 24 4.41 -6.61 -24.43
CA LEU A 24 4.85 -7.91 -24.93
C LEU A 24 3.73 -8.95 -24.91
N LEU A 25 2.97 -9.03 -23.81
CA LEU A 25 1.86 -9.97 -23.68
C LEU A 25 0.65 -9.59 -24.56
N SER A 26 0.36 -8.30 -24.69
CA SER A 26 -0.70 -7.76 -25.55
C SER A 26 -0.49 -8.09 -27.03
N ALA A 27 0.76 -8.30 -27.45
CA ALA A 27 1.07 -8.72 -28.81
C ALA A 27 0.66 -10.17 -29.11
N ARG A 28 0.25 -10.95 -28.11
CA ARG A 28 -0.04 -12.39 -28.22
C ARG A 28 -1.42 -12.79 -27.70
N ALA A 29 -2.02 -11.99 -26.83
CA ALA A 29 -3.30 -12.27 -26.18
C ALA A 29 -4.01 -10.98 -25.79
N ASP A 30 -5.31 -11.08 -25.53
CA ASP A 30 -6.04 -10.01 -24.86
C ASP A 30 -5.57 -9.95 -23.41
N VAL A 31 -5.20 -8.76 -22.93
CA VAL A 31 -4.68 -8.58 -21.57
C VAL A 31 -5.62 -7.73 -20.73
N TYR A 32 -5.73 -8.09 -19.45
CA TYR A 32 -6.34 -7.25 -18.44
C TYR A 32 -5.36 -7.04 -17.29
N ALA A 33 -4.91 -5.81 -17.09
CA ALA A 33 -3.92 -5.48 -16.07
C ALA A 33 -4.56 -4.74 -14.89
N VAL A 34 -4.19 -5.14 -13.67
CA VAL A 34 -4.66 -4.54 -12.42
C VAL A 34 -3.49 -4.26 -11.47
N ALA A 35 -3.51 -3.10 -10.85
CA ALA A 35 -2.55 -2.73 -9.81
C ALA A 35 -3.03 -3.21 -8.44
N ALA A 36 -2.24 -4.11 -7.83
CA ALA A 36 -2.47 -4.59 -6.47
C ALA A 36 -1.53 -3.89 -5.48
N GLY A 37 -2.13 -3.27 -4.46
CA GLY A 37 -1.45 -2.52 -3.41
C GLY A 37 -1.41 -1.01 -3.65
N THR A 38 -1.55 -0.26 -2.57
CA THR A 38 -1.70 1.20 -2.55
C THR A 38 -0.56 1.94 -3.25
N MET A 39 0.69 1.56 -2.97
CA MET A 39 1.85 2.21 -3.60
C MET A 39 2.00 1.85 -5.08
N CYS A 40 1.56 0.65 -5.49
CA CYS A 40 1.56 0.27 -6.91
C CYS A 40 0.58 1.17 -7.68
N LYS A 41 -0.65 1.34 -7.18
CA LYS A 41 -1.65 2.26 -7.73
C LYS A 41 -1.12 3.69 -7.84
N LEU A 42 -0.40 4.14 -6.81
CA LEU A 42 0.27 5.44 -6.83
C LEU A 42 1.31 5.56 -7.95
N ALA A 43 2.16 4.54 -8.11
CA ALA A 43 3.16 4.52 -9.16
C ALA A 43 2.55 4.47 -10.57
N VAL A 44 1.41 3.80 -10.73
CA VAL A 44 0.64 3.79 -11.99
C VAL A 44 0.20 5.20 -12.36
N LEU A 45 -0.39 5.95 -11.42
CA LEU A 45 -0.75 7.36 -11.63
C LEU A 45 0.48 8.20 -11.96
N ASP A 46 1.59 7.97 -11.25
CA ASP A 46 2.85 8.68 -11.47
C ASP A 46 3.48 8.42 -12.84
N SER A 47 3.13 7.28 -13.45
CA SER A 47 3.64 6.85 -14.75
C SER A 47 2.61 7.02 -15.88
N PHE A 48 1.44 7.60 -15.59
CA PHE A 48 0.34 7.79 -16.55
C PHE A 48 -0.13 6.48 -17.20
N LEU A 49 -0.15 5.39 -16.42
CA LEU A 49 -0.52 4.06 -16.91
C LEU A 49 -1.95 3.67 -16.56
N GLU A 50 -2.75 4.54 -15.93
CA GLU A 50 -4.12 4.26 -15.48
C GLU A 50 -5.10 3.89 -16.59
N GLU A 51 -4.84 4.30 -17.84
CA GLU A 51 -5.62 3.88 -19.02
C GLU A 51 -5.36 2.42 -19.40
N SER A 52 -4.21 1.86 -19.00
CA SER A 52 -3.78 0.49 -19.32
C SER A 52 -3.81 -0.45 -18.12
N ILE A 53 -3.79 0.10 -16.91
CA ILE A 53 -3.73 -0.65 -15.64
C ILE A 53 -4.84 -0.14 -14.74
N ASP A 54 -5.78 -1.03 -14.42
CA ASP A 54 -6.86 -0.73 -13.50
C ASP A 54 -6.35 -0.55 -12.07
N ILE A 55 -6.59 0.62 -11.49
CA ILE A 55 -6.21 0.98 -10.12
C ILE A 55 -7.39 0.88 -9.12
N TRP A 56 -8.57 0.53 -9.61
CA TRP A 56 -9.83 0.70 -8.89
C TRP A 56 -10.50 -0.59 -8.46
N SER A 57 -10.36 -1.68 -9.24
CA SER A 57 -11.17 -2.89 -9.05
C SER A 57 -10.75 -3.75 -7.86
N LEU A 58 -9.45 -3.81 -7.51
CA LEU A 58 -8.93 -4.78 -6.54
C LEU A 58 -7.72 -4.22 -5.78
N SER A 59 -7.54 -4.61 -4.50
CA SER A 59 -6.47 -4.08 -3.65
C SER A 59 -5.44 -5.14 -3.24
N LYS A 60 -5.85 -6.40 -3.05
CA LYS A 60 -4.96 -7.49 -2.65
C LYS A 60 -4.61 -8.41 -3.84
N PRO A 61 -3.34 -8.83 -3.98
CA PRO A 61 -2.92 -9.72 -5.06
C PRO A 61 -3.70 -11.03 -5.12
N SER A 62 -3.97 -11.68 -3.99
CA SER A 62 -4.70 -12.97 -3.96
C SER A 62 -6.15 -12.83 -4.42
N GLU A 63 -6.85 -11.77 -3.99
CA GLU A 63 -8.22 -11.48 -4.44
C GLU A 63 -8.23 -11.19 -5.96
N ALA A 64 -7.23 -10.46 -6.46
CA ALA A 64 -7.07 -10.19 -7.88
C ALA A 64 -6.81 -11.44 -8.72
N ILE A 65 -5.97 -12.37 -8.24
CA ILE A 65 -5.73 -13.66 -8.92
C ILE A 65 -7.04 -14.44 -9.04
N THR A 66 -7.76 -14.60 -7.93
CA THR A 66 -9.01 -15.38 -7.90
C THR A 66 -10.05 -14.80 -8.86
N GLU A 67 -10.16 -13.48 -8.97
CA GLU A 67 -11.10 -12.86 -9.90
C GLU A 67 -10.67 -13.05 -11.36
N LEU A 68 -9.40 -12.75 -11.68
CA LEU A 68 -8.90 -12.87 -13.05
C LEU A 68 -8.89 -14.31 -13.55
N ALA A 69 -8.65 -15.27 -12.67
CA ALA A 69 -8.66 -16.69 -13.00
C ALA A 69 -10.04 -17.20 -13.49
N LYS A 70 -11.13 -16.47 -13.24
CA LYS A 70 -12.48 -16.83 -13.75
C LYS A 70 -12.62 -16.61 -15.24
N GLU A 71 -11.88 -15.65 -15.80
CA GLU A 71 -12.02 -15.24 -17.20
C GLU A 71 -10.73 -15.40 -18.02
N CYS A 72 -9.59 -15.58 -17.36
CA CYS A 72 -8.28 -15.66 -17.99
C CYS A 72 -7.77 -17.11 -18.00
N GLU A 73 -7.00 -17.45 -19.03
CA GLU A 73 -6.38 -18.78 -19.18
C GLU A 73 -5.04 -18.88 -18.45
N CYS A 74 -4.43 -17.75 -18.11
CA CYS A 74 -3.19 -17.64 -17.36
C CYS A 74 -3.13 -16.29 -16.64
N VAL A 75 -2.57 -16.28 -15.43
CA VAL A 75 -2.40 -15.07 -14.62
C VAL A 75 -0.92 -14.79 -14.41
N PHE A 76 -0.50 -13.57 -14.69
CA PHE A 76 0.86 -13.08 -14.48
C PHE A 76 0.92 -12.22 -13.21
N LEU A 77 1.86 -12.50 -12.32
CA LEU A 77 2.17 -11.68 -11.16
C LEU A 77 3.50 -10.94 -11.40
N LEU A 78 3.42 -9.65 -11.69
CA LEU A 78 4.60 -8.82 -11.91
C LEU A 78 5.02 -8.18 -10.58
N ASN A 79 6.27 -8.39 -10.19
CA ASN A 79 6.82 -7.84 -8.96
C ASN A 79 8.31 -7.50 -9.11
N HIS A 80 8.78 -6.53 -8.33
CA HIS A 80 10.18 -6.13 -8.28
C HIS A 80 10.62 -6.03 -6.82
N GLY A 81 10.84 -7.19 -6.21
CA GLY A 81 11.28 -7.33 -4.82
C GLY A 81 12.66 -6.73 -4.58
N LYS A 82 12.97 -6.49 -3.30
CA LYS A 82 14.30 -6.01 -2.85
C LYS A 82 15.39 -7.00 -3.26
N THR A 83 15.13 -8.28 -3.06
CA THR A 83 15.95 -9.41 -3.48
C THR A 83 15.10 -10.50 -4.11
N ILE A 84 15.70 -11.39 -4.91
CA ILE A 84 14.98 -12.53 -5.50
C ILE A 84 14.35 -13.43 -4.42
N GLU A 85 14.99 -13.58 -3.26
CA GLU A 85 14.48 -14.36 -2.14
C GLU A 85 13.21 -13.71 -1.57
N SER A 86 13.23 -12.40 -1.33
CA SER A 86 12.07 -11.66 -0.82
C SER A 86 10.88 -11.71 -1.79
N GLY A 87 11.15 -11.59 -3.09
CA GLY A 87 10.15 -11.68 -4.14
C GLY A 87 9.56 -13.08 -4.27
N THR A 88 10.39 -14.11 -4.16
CA THR A 88 9.95 -15.51 -4.19
C THR A 88 9.07 -15.84 -2.97
N VAL A 89 9.46 -15.38 -1.77
CA VAL A 89 8.64 -15.53 -0.55
C VAL A 89 7.30 -14.83 -0.71
N PHE A 90 7.27 -13.60 -1.23
CA PHE A 90 6.02 -12.90 -1.52
C PHE A 90 5.13 -13.68 -2.49
N GLY A 91 5.68 -14.16 -3.61
CA GLY A 91 4.95 -14.94 -4.59
C GLY A 91 4.40 -16.25 -4.04
N ASN A 92 5.14 -16.95 -3.17
CA ASN A 92 4.67 -18.14 -2.46
C ASN A 92 3.49 -17.80 -1.53
N ILE A 93 3.61 -16.75 -0.69
CA ILE A 93 2.53 -16.32 0.20
C ILE A 93 1.25 -15.99 -0.58
N VAL A 94 1.38 -15.34 -1.73
CA VAL A 94 0.25 -15.01 -2.59
C VAL A 94 -0.35 -16.29 -3.21
N ALA A 95 0.48 -17.18 -3.74
CA ALA A 95 0.07 -18.45 -4.34
C ALA A 95 -0.63 -19.38 -3.33
N ASP A 96 -0.15 -19.44 -2.10
CA ASP A 96 -0.71 -20.30 -1.04
C ASP A 96 -2.09 -19.83 -0.55
N ARG A 97 -2.48 -18.60 -0.90
CA ARG A 97 -3.78 -18.00 -0.55
C ARG A 97 -4.82 -18.13 -1.67
N VAL A 98 -4.46 -18.72 -2.80
CA VAL A 98 -5.34 -18.85 -3.95
C VAL A 98 -5.49 -20.31 -4.34
N ASP A 99 -6.71 -20.69 -4.69
CA ASP A 99 -7.04 -22.02 -5.19
C ASP A 99 -7.58 -21.85 -6.61
N VAL A 100 -6.66 -21.91 -7.60
CA VAL A 100 -6.96 -21.67 -9.00
C VAL A 100 -6.30 -22.73 -9.89
N GLU A 101 -7.04 -23.19 -10.89
CA GLU A 101 -6.57 -24.21 -11.85
C GLU A 101 -5.70 -23.60 -12.97
N VAL A 102 -5.79 -22.29 -13.19
CA VAL A 102 -5.05 -21.60 -14.24
C VAL A 102 -3.60 -21.39 -13.81
N PRO A 103 -2.62 -21.47 -14.75
CA PRO A 103 -1.23 -21.23 -14.40
C PRO A 103 -0.98 -19.83 -13.85
N LEU A 104 -0.18 -19.77 -12.78
CA LEU A 104 0.31 -18.53 -12.20
C LEU A 104 1.79 -18.34 -12.57
N VAL A 105 2.09 -17.24 -13.25
CA VAL A 105 3.44 -16.91 -13.74
C VAL A 105 3.93 -15.65 -13.06
N GLN A 106 4.84 -15.79 -12.11
CA GLN A 106 5.47 -14.63 -11.48
C GLN A 106 6.67 -14.17 -12.31
N VAL A 107 6.70 -12.90 -12.69
CA VAL A 107 7.88 -12.25 -13.28
C VAL A 107 8.52 -11.40 -12.20
N GLU A 108 9.68 -11.85 -11.72
CA GLU A 108 10.35 -11.28 -10.54
C GLU A 108 11.66 -10.59 -10.94
N ARG A 109 11.79 -9.32 -10.55
CA ARG A 109 12.98 -8.46 -10.79
C ARG A 109 13.47 -8.46 -12.25
N PRO A 110 12.60 -8.21 -13.25
CA PRO A 110 13.05 -8.10 -14.63
C PRO A 110 14.10 -7.00 -14.79
N GLY A 111 15.07 -7.24 -15.68
CA GLY A 111 16.22 -6.35 -15.90
C GLY A 111 17.38 -6.53 -14.92
N ASN A 112 17.20 -7.29 -13.83
CA ASN A 112 18.29 -7.62 -12.91
C ASN A 112 18.93 -8.96 -13.28
N SER A 113 20.22 -9.14 -13.00
CA SER A 113 20.95 -10.38 -13.29
C SER A 113 20.39 -11.62 -12.58
N ASP A 114 19.71 -11.41 -11.46
CA ASP A 114 19.07 -12.45 -10.66
C ASP A 114 17.55 -12.56 -10.92
N GLY A 115 17.01 -11.83 -11.91
CA GLY A 115 15.59 -11.89 -12.28
C GLY A 115 15.18 -13.29 -12.74
N ARG A 116 13.94 -13.69 -12.41
CA ARG A 116 13.40 -15.03 -12.70
C ARG A 116 11.95 -14.98 -13.16
N ILE A 117 11.56 -15.90 -14.03
CA ILE A 117 10.16 -16.20 -14.31
C ILE A 117 9.81 -17.48 -13.55
N ILE A 118 8.99 -17.36 -12.51
CA ILE A 118 8.62 -18.46 -11.61
C ILE A 118 7.24 -18.99 -12.05
N TYR A 119 7.20 -20.23 -12.51
CA TYR A 119 6.00 -20.84 -13.10
C TYR A 119 5.32 -21.82 -12.14
N ARG A 120 4.00 -21.69 -11.99
CA ARG A 120 3.14 -22.63 -11.23
C ARG A 120 2.01 -23.12 -12.12
N GLY A 121 2.07 -24.38 -12.50
CA GLY A 121 1.07 -25.04 -13.34
C GLY A 121 1.60 -26.37 -13.85
N GLN A 122 0.74 -27.17 -14.46
CA GLN A 122 1.13 -28.50 -14.95
C GLN A 122 1.95 -28.45 -16.25
N ASN A 123 1.52 -27.63 -17.22
CA ASN A 123 2.14 -27.54 -18.55
C ASN A 123 2.47 -26.10 -18.91
N VAL A 124 3.73 -25.79 -19.21
CA VAL A 124 4.18 -24.43 -19.54
C VAL A 124 3.69 -24.04 -20.94
N HIS A 125 2.91 -22.96 -21.02
CA HIS A 125 2.44 -22.42 -22.30
C HIS A 125 3.61 -21.85 -23.15
N PRO A 126 3.63 -22.00 -24.48
CA PRO A 126 4.70 -21.47 -25.36
C PRO A 126 5.00 -19.98 -25.17
N ASP A 127 3.99 -19.19 -24.82
CA ASP A 127 4.12 -17.75 -24.59
C ASP A 127 4.96 -17.41 -23.36
N VAL A 128 5.00 -18.30 -22.35
CA VAL A 128 5.89 -18.14 -21.20
C VAL A 128 7.34 -18.32 -21.63
N TYR A 129 7.65 -19.33 -22.45
CA TYR A 129 9.00 -19.51 -23.01
C TYR A 129 9.40 -18.34 -23.91
N TRP A 130 8.46 -17.80 -24.69
CA TRP A 130 8.69 -16.62 -25.47
C TRP A 130 9.01 -15.41 -24.59
N LEU A 131 8.25 -15.19 -23.50
CA LEU A 131 8.50 -14.12 -22.54
C LEU A 131 9.88 -14.27 -21.88
N CYS A 132 10.28 -15.48 -21.48
CA CYS A 132 11.63 -15.76 -20.98
C CYS A 132 12.72 -15.25 -21.93
N ARG A 133 12.57 -15.51 -23.24
CA ARG A 133 13.52 -15.05 -24.26
C ARG A 133 13.51 -13.54 -24.44
N GLN A 134 12.34 -12.90 -24.38
CA GLN A 134 12.22 -11.45 -24.52
C GLN A 134 12.80 -10.68 -23.33
N LEU A 135 12.72 -11.27 -22.14
CA LEU A 135 13.22 -10.67 -20.91
C LEU A 135 14.65 -11.11 -20.54
N ASP A 136 15.21 -12.08 -21.27
CA ASP A 136 16.48 -12.75 -20.94
C ASP A 136 16.50 -13.29 -19.49
N MET A 137 15.42 -13.96 -19.11
CA MET A 137 15.21 -14.48 -17.76
C MET A 137 14.98 -15.99 -17.80
N PRO A 138 15.61 -16.78 -16.92
CA PRO A 138 15.39 -18.20 -16.87
C PRO A 138 14.01 -18.51 -16.28
N LEU A 139 13.39 -19.56 -16.83
CA LEU A 139 12.20 -20.19 -16.26
C LEU A 139 12.61 -21.06 -15.08
N VAL A 140 11.98 -20.84 -13.93
CA VAL A 140 12.16 -21.66 -12.73
C VAL A 140 10.80 -22.10 -12.20
N TYR A 141 10.82 -23.11 -11.34
CA TYR A 141 9.64 -23.57 -10.62
C TYR A 141 9.76 -23.14 -9.16
N PRO A 142 8.65 -22.99 -8.43
CA PRO A 142 8.73 -22.63 -7.03
C PRO A 142 9.58 -23.65 -6.27
N GLU A 143 10.59 -23.14 -5.58
CA GLU A 143 11.23 -23.91 -4.54
C GLU A 143 10.19 -24.20 -3.45
N SER A 144 10.30 -25.36 -2.80
CA SER A 144 9.60 -25.67 -1.57
C SER A 144 10.16 -24.80 -0.43
N VAL A 145 10.05 -23.48 -0.58
CA VAL A 145 10.42 -22.54 0.45
C VAL A 145 9.44 -22.76 1.59
N LYS A 146 9.98 -23.08 2.76
CA LYS A 146 9.20 -23.05 3.99
C LYS A 146 8.59 -21.64 4.08
N GLN A 147 7.28 -21.57 3.92
CA GLN A 147 6.39 -20.48 4.33
C GLN A 147 6.93 -19.77 5.57
N PRO A 148 6.64 -18.45 5.76
CA PRO A 148 7.35 -17.55 6.68
C PRO A 148 7.80 -18.36 7.87
N SER A 149 9.10 -18.54 8.07
CA SER A 149 9.62 -19.57 8.96
C SER A 149 9.11 -19.32 10.38
N ILE A 150 7.96 -19.94 10.66
CA ILE A 150 7.19 -19.78 11.86
C ILE A 150 7.56 -20.97 12.73
N ARG A 151 8.04 -20.67 13.93
CA ARG A 151 8.35 -21.66 14.96
C ARG A 151 7.36 -21.47 16.09
N LYS A 152 6.54 -22.48 16.34
CA LYS A 152 5.57 -22.50 17.45
C LYS A 152 6.14 -23.30 18.62
N ASN A 153 6.02 -22.77 19.83
CA ASN A 153 6.32 -23.44 21.08
C ASN A 153 5.31 -23.01 22.15
N GLY A 154 4.26 -23.80 22.34
CA GLY A 154 3.16 -23.47 23.26
C GLY A 154 2.47 -22.15 22.87
N HIS A 155 2.40 -21.21 23.81
CA HIS A 155 1.83 -19.87 23.62
C HIS A 155 2.74 -18.91 22.84
N LYS A 156 3.99 -19.32 22.56
CA LYS A 156 4.99 -18.51 21.87
C LYS A 156 5.10 -18.90 20.41
N THR A 157 5.02 -17.91 19.53
CA THR A 157 5.24 -18.07 18.09
C THR A 157 6.32 -17.11 17.63
N VAL A 158 7.31 -17.61 16.91
CA VAL A 158 8.40 -16.80 16.34
C VAL A 158 8.26 -16.77 14.84
N ARG A 159 8.23 -15.58 14.23
CA ARG A 159 8.17 -15.40 12.77
C ARG A 159 9.36 -14.61 12.26
N ILE A 160 10.08 -15.17 11.29
CA ILE A 160 11.22 -14.49 10.66
C ILE A 160 10.73 -13.44 9.65
N VAL A 161 11.37 -12.28 9.64
CA VAL A 161 11.12 -11.20 8.66
C VAL A 161 12.15 -11.30 7.54
N SER A 162 11.71 -11.64 6.32
CA SER A 162 12.60 -11.86 5.18
C SER A 162 12.96 -10.54 4.46
N GLY A 163 14.20 -10.44 3.98
CA GLY A 163 14.64 -9.32 3.13
C GLY A 163 14.70 -7.96 3.83
N VAL A 164 14.81 -7.95 5.16
CA VAL A 164 14.96 -6.74 5.96
C VAL A 164 16.42 -6.27 5.99
N LEU A 165 16.62 -4.96 6.00
CA LEU A 165 17.93 -4.31 6.10
C LEU A 165 18.05 -3.54 7.42
N PRO A 166 19.28 -3.41 7.98
CA PRO A 166 19.51 -2.56 9.14
C PRO A 166 19.01 -1.14 8.93
N GLY A 167 18.33 -0.59 9.94
CA GLY A 167 17.71 0.74 9.92
C GLY A 167 16.29 0.79 9.36
N GLU A 168 15.80 -0.28 8.73
CA GLU A 168 14.43 -0.30 8.21
C GLU A 168 13.40 -0.36 9.35
N SER A 169 12.30 0.37 9.19
CA SER A 169 11.10 0.19 10.00
C SER A 169 10.52 -1.21 9.76
N ILE A 170 9.88 -1.77 10.78
CA ILE A 170 9.15 -3.04 10.73
C ILE A 170 7.69 -2.72 10.96
N MET A 171 6.85 -3.03 9.97
CA MET A 171 5.42 -2.77 10.00
C MET A 171 4.66 -4.08 10.12
N VAL A 172 3.66 -4.13 11.02
CA VAL A 172 2.71 -5.23 11.13
C VAL A 172 1.31 -4.69 10.94
N ASN A 173 0.59 -5.22 9.95
CA ASN A 173 -0.76 -4.78 9.57
C ASN A 173 -0.88 -3.24 9.45
N GLY A 174 0.13 -2.60 8.84
CA GLY A 174 0.13 -1.15 8.59
C GLY A 174 0.79 -0.30 9.67
N LEU A 175 1.02 -0.82 10.88
CA LEU A 175 1.61 -0.04 11.99
C LEU A 175 3.08 -0.35 12.19
N VAL A 176 3.90 0.69 12.38
CA VAL A 176 5.33 0.55 12.71
C VAL A 176 5.46 0.09 14.16
N ILE A 177 5.95 -1.13 14.34
CA ILE A 177 6.12 -1.76 15.66
C ILE A 177 7.57 -1.70 16.17
N GLY A 178 8.50 -1.23 15.35
CA GLY A 178 9.92 -1.25 15.65
C GLY A 178 10.80 -1.08 14.44
N TYR A 179 12.10 -1.30 14.63
CA TYR A 179 13.15 -1.07 13.65
C TYR A 179 14.14 -2.22 13.65
N ALA A 180 14.66 -2.57 12.48
CA ALA A 180 15.66 -3.62 12.33
C ALA A 180 17.06 -3.07 12.65
N ASN A 181 17.83 -3.82 13.43
CA ASN A 181 19.24 -3.54 13.70
C ASN A 181 20.16 -4.44 12.84
N THR A 182 19.65 -5.60 12.44
CA THR A 182 20.35 -6.60 11.64
C THR A 182 19.49 -7.06 10.45
N ARG A 183 20.03 -7.95 9.60
CA ARG A 183 19.26 -8.61 8.53
C ARG A 183 18.47 -9.83 9.01
N ASP A 184 18.86 -10.37 10.16
CA ASP A 184 18.25 -11.56 10.76
C ASP A 184 17.28 -11.11 11.86
N VAL A 185 16.04 -10.81 11.46
CA VAL A 185 15.00 -10.29 12.36
C VAL A 185 13.93 -11.34 12.62
N GLU A 186 13.56 -11.50 13.89
CA GLU A 186 12.47 -12.37 14.30
C GLU A 186 11.47 -11.61 15.17
N LEU A 187 10.19 -11.68 14.80
CA LEU A 187 9.10 -11.20 15.63
C LEU A 187 8.66 -12.31 16.58
N ILE A 188 8.61 -11.99 17.87
CA ILE A 188 8.15 -12.90 18.91
C ILE A 188 6.73 -12.49 19.32
N PHE A 189 5.81 -13.44 19.15
CA PHE A 189 4.42 -13.34 19.55
C PHE A 189 4.17 -14.24 20.76
N GLU A 190 3.55 -13.70 21.81
CA GLU A 190 3.07 -14.46 22.97
C GLU A 190 1.56 -14.22 23.08
N ASP A 191 0.76 -15.28 22.98
CA ASP A 191 -0.71 -15.22 22.95
C ASP A 191 -1.30 -14.24 21.91
N GLY A 192 -0.59 -14.09 20.78
CA GLY A 192 -0.95 -13.18 19.69
C GLY A 192 -0.49 -11.74 19.87
N LEU A 193 0.24 -11.41 20.94
CA LEU A 193 0.80 -10.09 21.18
C LEU A 193 2.29 -10.06 20.85
N ILE A 194 2.76 -9.00 20.20
CA ILE A 194 4.18 -8.85 19.87
C ILE A 194 4.92 -8.40 21.12
N THR A 195 5.77 -9.26 21.67
CA THR A 195 6.50 -8.95 22.93
C THR A 195 7.93 -8.50 22.68
N SER A 196 8.55 -8.90 21.56
CA SER A 196 9.92 -8.53 21.23
C SER A 196 10.27 -8.69 19.75
N ILE A 197 11.35 -8.02 19.35
CA ILE A 197 11.98 -8.13 18.04
C ILE A 197 13.43 -8.56 18.26
N ASN A 198 13.76 -9.81 17.93
CA ASN A 198 15.16 -10.24 17.87
C ASN A 198 15.81 -9.64 16.63
N GLY A 199 17.07 -9.20 16.73
CA GLY A 199 17.75 -8.52 15.62
C GLY A 199 17.24 -7.10 15.36
N GLY A 200 16.43 -6.54 16.26
CA GLY A 200 15.86 -5.20 16.13
C GLY A 200 15.52 -4.55 17.46
N GLN A 201 14.80 -3.44 17.38
CA GLN A 201 14.30 -2.66 18.50
C GLN A 201 12.78 -2.56 18.42
N LEU A 202 12.09 -2.89 19.51
CA LEU A 202 10.65 -2.70 19.65
C LEU A 202 10.31 -1.23 19.89
N LYS A 203 9.37 -0.67 19.12
CA LYS A 203 8.71 0.62 19.41
C LYS A 203 7.48 0.33 20.27
N LYS A 204 7.62 0.47 21.61
CA LYS A 204 6.55 0.17 22.59
C LYS A 204 5.21 0.79 22.19
N HIS A 205 5.21 2.08 21.87
CA HIS A 205 4.00 2.79 21.49
C HIS A 205 3.34 2.25 20.21
N GLY A 206 4.14 1.76 19.24
CA GLY A 206 3.61 1.14 18.03
C GLY A 206 2.90 -0.20 18.31
N VAL A 207 3.42 -0.98 19.26
CA VAL A 207 2.77 -2.23 19.71
C VAL A 207 1.51 -1.95 20.54
N GLU A 208 1.53 -0.90 21.36
CA GLU A 208 0.35 -0.42 22.09
C GLU A 208 -0.77 -0.03 21.11
N LYS A 209 -0.46 0.75 20.07
CA LYS A 209 -1.39 1.09 18.97
C LYS A 209 -1.92 -0.17 18.27
N LEU A 210 -1.04 -1.09 17.89
CA LEU A 210 -1.43 -2.35 17.25
C LEU A 210 -2.39 -3.18 18.12
N THR A 211 -2.11 -3.28 19.41
CA THR A 211 -2.96 -4.01 20.38
C THR A 211 -4.29 -3.30 20.60
N SER A 212 -4.29 -1.96 20.66
CA SER A 212 -5.50 -1.17 20.88
C SER A 212 -6.45 -1.21 19.69
N TYR A 213 -5.94 -1.13 18.46
CA TYR A 213 -6.77 -1.04 17.27
C TYR A 213 -7.10 -2.41 16.65
N ILE A 214 -6.16 -3.34 16.64
CA ILE A 214 -6.31 -4.65 15.97
C ILE A 214 -6.49 -5.78 17.00
N GLY A 215 -5.90 -5.66 18.19
CA GLY A 215 -5.96 -6.69 19.22
C GLY A 215 -4.94 -7.80 18.99
N LYS A 216 -5.37 -9.05 19.21
CA LYS A 216 -4.50 -10.22 19.04
C LYS A 216 -4.22 -10.47 17.56
N ILE A 217 -2.94 -10.61 17.23
CA ILE A 217 -2.47 -10.85 15.87
C ILE A 217 -2.22 -12.33 15.69
N ASP A 218 -2.79 -12.90 14.63
CA ASP A 218 -2.39 -14.22 14.16
C ASP A 218 -1.05 -14.12 13.40
N PRO A 219 0.04 -14.72 13.93
CA PRO A 219 1.35 -14.65 13.31
C PRO A 219 1.41 -15.28 11.92
N GLU A 220 0.49 -16.17 11.55
CA GLU A 220 0.48 -16.79 10.21
C GLU A 220 -0.06 -15.85 9.14
N THR A 221 -1.13 -15.13 9.47
CA THR A 221 -1.85 -14.29 8.50
C THR A 221 -1.37 -12.84 8.50
N ALA A 222 -0.70 -12.38 9.56
CA ALA A 222 -0.24 -11.00 9.68
C ALA A 222 0.56 -10.52 8.46
N TRP A 223 0.27 -9.31 8.01
CA TRP A 223 1.07 -8.65 6.98
C TRP A 223 2.28 -8.01 7.63
N ILE A 224 3.48 -8.51 7.31
CA ILE A 224 4.74 -7.91 7.76
C ILE A 224 5.43 -7.24 6.56
N LYS A 225 5.80 -5.96 6.71
CA LYS A 225 6.63 -5.21 5.74
C LYS A 225 7.84 -4.63 6.44
N SER A 226 8.89 -4.33 5.66
CA SER A 226 10.04 -3.58 6.16
C SER A 226 10.51 -2.51 5.19
N GLY A 227 10.98 -1.39 5.75
CA GLY A 227 11.57 -0.27 5.02
C GLY A 227 10.52 0.66 4.39
N ASN A 228 11.00 1.53 3.49
CA ASN A 228 10.14 2.48 2.78
C ASN A 228 9.13 1.77 1.89
N LEU A 229 7.89 2.27 1.89
CA LEU A 229 6.79 1.72 1.10
C LEU A 229 6.98 1.88 -0.42
N ARG A 230 7.80 2.85 -0.84
CA ARG A 230 8.30 3.04 -2.21
C ARG A 230 9.74 3.52 -2.13
N ARG A 231 10.65 2.81 -2.79
CA ARG A 231 12.10 3.09 -2.73
C ARG A 231 12.58 4.07 -3.79
N THR A 232 11.84 4.21 -4.89
CA THR A 232 12.17 5.11 -5.99
C THR A 232 11.60 6.50 -5.73
N PRO A 233 12.38 7.59 -5.96
CA PRO A 233 11.85 8.94 -5.93
C PRO A 233 10.85 9.15 -7.08
N VAL A 234 9.90 10.07 -6.87
CA VAL A 234 8.92 10.45 -7.89
C VAL A 234 9.62 11.37 -8.89
N LEU A 235 9.46 11.12 -10.19
CA LEU A 235 9.97 12.02 -11.22
C LEU A 235 9.08 13.28 -11.28
N GLU A 236 9.64 14.45 -10.98
CA GLU A 236 8.94 15.74 -10.80
C GLU A 236 8.12 16.26 -12.01
N LYS A 237 8.14 15.58 -13.16
CA LYS A 237 7.48 16.06 -14.37
C LYS A 237 6.06 15.53 -14.47
N MET A 238 5.15 16.10 -13.69
CA MET A 238 3.74 15.73 -13.71
C MET A 238 2.84 16.96 -13.85
N ASN A 239 2.84 17.57 -15.04
CA ASN A 239 1.73 18.45 -15.43
C ASN A 239 0.62 17.58 -16.00
N ARG A 240 -0.32 17.13 -15.15
CA ARG A 240 -1.63 16.72 -15.66
C ARG A 240 -2.38 17.97 -16.10
N GLU A 241 -2.97 17.92 -17.29
CA GLU A 241 -3.99 18.90 -17.63
C GLU A 241 -5.24 18.62 -16.80
N ARG A 242 -5.68 19.69 -16.14
CA ARG A 242 -6.86 19.78 -15.29
C ARG A 242 -8.07 19.11 -15.93
N ILE A 243 -8.71 18.20 -15.21
CA ILE A 243 -10.15 18.03 -15.34
C ILE A 243 -10.74 18.73 -14.13
N ASP A 244 -11.42 19.85 -14.37
CA ASP A 244 -12.09 20.62 -13.32
C ASP A 244 -13.28 19.80 -12.78
N VAL A 245 -12.99 18.92 -11.81
CA VAL A 245 -14.01 18.06 -11.20
C VAL A 245 -14.72 18.83 -10.09
N HIS A 246 -15.67 19.64 -10.53
CA HIS A 246 -16.86 20.08 -9.83
C HIS A 246 -16.73 21.09 -8.67
N LYS A 247 -17.20 22.30 -8.96
CA LYS A 247 -17.86 23.23 -8.03
C LYS A 247 -19.15 22.63 -7.45
N ARG A 248 -19.07 21.54 -6.66
CA ARG A 248 -20.23 21.11 -5.88
C ARG A 248 -20.45 22.10 -4.74
N GLN A 249 -21.72 22.45 -4.49
CA GLN A 249 -22.07 23.26 -3.33
C GLN A 249 -21.90 22.45 -2.04
N SER A 250 -22.22 21.15 -2.05
CA SER A 250 -22.01 20.24 -0.93
C SER A 250 -20.68 19.48 -1.02
N CYS A 251 -20.18 19.04 0.14
CA CYS A 251 -18.93 18.31 0.29
C CYS A 251 -19.21 16.94 0.91
N ARG A 252 -18.93 15.86 0.19
CA ARG A 252 -18.89 14.50 0.75
C ARG A 252 -17.53 14.26 1.38
N ALA A 253 -17.49 14.08 2.69
CA ALA A 253 -16.24 13.80 3.38
C ALA A 253 -16.12 12.31 3.76
N VAL A 254 -14.89 11.82 3.86
CA VAL A 254 -14.58 10.48 4.42
C VAL A 254 -13.52 10.61 5.50
N LEU A 255 -13.61 9.79 6.53
CA LEU A 255 -12.61 9.70 7.60
C LEU A 255 -11.69 8.51 7.34
N ILE A 256 -10.39 8.75 7.31
CA ILE A 256 -9.34 7.73 7.25
C ILE A 256 -8.57 7.77 8.57
N ASN A 257 -8.78 6.75 9.41
CA ASN A 257 -8.12 6.65 10.70
C ASN A 257 -7.32 5.33 10.76
N HIS A 258 -5.99 5.41 10.76
CA HIS A 258 -5.08 4.25 10.77
C HIS A 258 -5.26 3.24 9.63
N GLU A 259 -5.94 3.61 8.54
CA GLU A 259 -6.23 2.75 7.38
C GLU A 259 -5.73 3.38 6.06
N ALA A 260 -4.55 3.99 6.08
CA ALA A 260 -4.04 4.77 4.94
C ALA A 260 -3.85 3.93 3.67
N GLU A 261 -3.62 2.63 3.80
CA GLU A 261 -3.56 1.69 2.68
C GLU A 261 -4.88 1.57 1.92
N ARG A 262 -6.01 1.94 2.54
CA ARG A 262 -7.35 1.92 1.94
C ARG A 262 -7.78 3.25 1.31
N THR A 263 -6.86 4.21 1.19
CA THR A 263 -7.19 5.57 0.72
C THR A 263 -7.84 5.56 -0.66
N PHE A 264 -7.39 4.72 -1.60
CA PHE A 264 -8.01 4.63 -2.93
C PHE A 264 -9.47 4.16 -2.84
N GLU A 265 -9.74 3.17 -2.00
CA GLU A 265 -11.08 2.59 -1.84
C GLU A 265 -12.02 3.56 -1.13
N LEU A 266 -11.54 4.25 -0.09
CA LEU A 266 -12.33 5.17 0.72
C LEU A 266 -12.56 6.52 0.04
N ALA A 267 -11.57 7.04 -0.70
CA ALA A 267 -11.64 8.38 -1.29
C ALA A 267 -12.34 8.45 -2.66
N ARG A 268 -12.71 7.31 -3.27
CA ARG A 268 -13.20 7.23 -4.66
C ARG A 268 -14.33 8.20 -5.03
N LYS A 269 -15.15 8.60 -4.07
CA LYS A 269 -16.27 9.53 -4.26
C LYS A 269 -16.25 10.71 -3.28
N ALA A 270 -15.14 10.90 -2.59
CA ALA A 270 -15.00 11.96 -1.60
C ALA A 270 -14.63 13.27 -2.28
N ASP A 271 -15.19 14.37 -1.79
CA ASP A 271 -14.78 15.72 -2.14
C ASP A 271 -13.74 16.27 -1.12
N LEU A 272 -13.64 15.62 0.05
CA LEU A 272 -12.67 15.92 1.12
C LEU A 272 -12.33 14.66 1.92
N VAL A 273 -11.09 14.53 2.37
CA VAL A 273 -10.70 13.48 3.34
C VAL A 273 -10.31 14.10 4.67
N ILE A 274 -10.71 13.50 5.78
CA ILE A 274 -10.12 13.76 7.08
C ILE A 274 -9.24 12.59 7.46
N SER A 275 -7.96 12.85 7.74
CA SER A 275 -7.02 11.83 8.18
C SER A 275 -6.63 12.04 9.64
N VAL A 276 -6.42 10.95 10.37
CA VAL A 276 -5.98 10.97 11.77
C VAL A 276 -4.69 10.17 11.91
N GLY A 277 -3.69 10.80 12.51
CA GLY A 277 -2.35 10.27 12.70
C GLY A 277 -1.35 10.78 11.66
N ASP A 278 -0.10 10.94 12.08
CA ASP A 278 0.99 11.48 11.27
C ASP A 278 1.28 10.65 10.01
N ASP A 279 1.49 9.34 10.17
CA ASP A 279 1.79 8.44 9.05
C ASP A 279 0.58 8.25 8.13
N THR A 280 -0.62 8.15 8.72
CA THR A 280 -1.87 8.08 7.97
C THR A 280 -2.04 9.31 7.09
N THR A 281 -1.84 10.49 7.67
CA THR A 281 -1.94 11.78 6.97
C THR A 281 -0.89 11.90 5.87
N ALA A 282 0.35 11.46 6.11
CA ALA A 282 1.40 11.47 5.12
C ALA A 282 1.09 10.55 3.92
N ILE A 283 0.69 9.30 4.18
CA ILE A 283 0.37 8.32 3.14
C ILE A 283 -0.88 8.75 2.37
N ALA A 284 -1.97 9.05 3.08
CA ALA A 284 -3.21 9.48 2.46
C ALA A 284 -2.98 10.75 1.65
N GLY A 285 -2.27 11.75 2.18
CA GLY A 285 -2.01 13.00 1.47
C GLY A 285 -1.23 12.84 0.18
N SER A 286 -0.22 11.97 0.17
CA SER A 286 0.51 11.67 -1.06
C SER A 286 -0.40 11.06 -2.15
N ILE A 287 -1.32 10.17 -1.76
CA ILE A 287 -2.31 9.57 -2.67
C ILE A 287 -3.31 10.62 -3.15
N LEU A 288 -3.90 11.36 -2.20
CA LEU A 288 -4.95 12.32 -2.46
C LEU A 288 -4.48 13.49 -3.31
N LYS A 289 -3.20 13.86 -3.23
CA LYS A 289 -2.59 14.83 -4.15
C LYS A 289 -2.76 14.43 -5.62
N ARG A 290 -2.61 13.15 -5.96
CA ARG A 290 -2.77 12.64 -7.34
C ARG A 290 -4.22 12.36 -7.73
N LEU A 291 -5.08 12.18 -6.74
CA LEU A 291 -6.53 12.12 -6.93
C LEU A 291 -7.16 13.51 -6.96
N GLU A 292 -6.38 14.57 -6.71
CA GLU A 292 -6.83 15.96 -6.63
C GLU A 292 -7.93 16.18 -5.57
N ILE A 293 -7.79 15.51 -4.43
CA ILE A 293 -8.73 15.60 -3.30
C ILE A 293 -8.03 16.31 -2.14
N PRO A 294 -8.57 17.41 -1.61
CA PRO A 294 -8.01 18.05 -0.42
C PRO A 294 -8.19 17.18 0.82
N LEU A 295 -7.34 17.39 1.83
CA LEU A 295 -7.50 16.74 3.13
C LEU A 295 -7.43 17.70 4.31
N ILE A 296 -8.06 17.31 5.42
CA ILE A 296 -7.82 17.87 6.75
C ILE A 296 -7.09 16.80 7.58
N GLY A 297 -5.80 17.01 7.83
CA GLY A 297 -4.97 16.08 8.59
C GLY A 297 -4.91 16.46 10.07
N ILE A 298 -5.25 15.54 10.96
CA ILE A 298 -5.08 15.68 12.41
C ILE A 298 -3.83 14.90 12.82
N THR A 299 -2.79 15.62 13.25
CA THR A 299 -1.47 15.04 13.58
C THR A 299 -1.00 15.49 14.96
N ASP A 300 -0.12 14.74 15.61
CA ASP A 300 0.44 15.09 16.91
C ASP A 300 1.97 15.34 16.85
N GLY A 301 2.60 15.01 15.71
CA GLY A 301 4.02 15.18 15.45
C GLY A 301 4.89 13.94 15.74
N ASP A 302 4.31 12.75 15.89
CA ASP A 302 5.00 11.49 16.23
C ASP A 302 5.44 10.60 15.04
N ARG A 303 5.53 11.17 13.84
CA ARG A 303 5.80 10.51 12.56
C ARG A 303 6.96 9.48 12.52
N ASP A 304 6.75 8.35 11.83
CA ASP A 304 7.73 7.25 11.66
C ASP A 304 8.51 7.26 10.32
N ASN A 305 8.33 8.29 9.48
CA ASN A 305 9.06 8.48 8.20
C ASN A 305 8.95 7.30 7.22
N VAL A 306 7.76 6.70 7.11
CA VAL A 306 7.44 5.58 6.19
C VAL A 306 7.40 5.97 4.70
N LEU A 307 7.43 7.27 4.40
CA LEU A 307 7.51 7.88 3.07
C LEU A 307 8.59 8.96 3.05
N ALA A 308 9.35 8.99 1.94
CA ALA A 308 10.44 9.93 1.73
C ALA A 308 9.98 11.38 1.51
N GLU A 309 8.82 11.59 0.91
CA GLU A 309 8.30 12.92 0.56
C GLU A 309 6.87 13.13 1.04
N ASN A 310 6.58 14.37 1.44
CA ASN A 310 5.23 14.85 1.74
C ASN A 310 4.79 15.80 0.67
N ALA A 311 3.63 15.53 0.10
CA ALA A 311 2.98 16.44 -0.79
C ALA A 311 1.48 16.32 -0.58
N TYR A 312 0.84 17.45 -0.32
CA TYR A 312 -0.60 17.54 -0.11
C TYR A 312 -1.23 18.26 -1.30
N PHE A 313 -2.49 17.96 -1.59
CA PHE A 313 -3.24 18.72 -2.59
C PHE A 313 -3.49 20.14 -2.09
N GLU A 314 -3.58 21.08 -3.01
CA GLU A 314 -4.00 22.44 -2.68
C GLU A 314 -5.41 22.46 -2.07
N GLY A 315 -5.67 23.39 -1.16
CA GLY A 315 -6.86 23.40 -0.32
C GLY A 315 -6.82 22.45 0.87
N SER A 316 -5.71 21.72 1.09
CA SER A 316 -5.52 20.90 2.28
C SER A 316 -5.12 21.71 3.51
N THR A 317 -5.48 21.20 4.69
CA THR A 317 -5.13 21.79 6.00
C THR A 317 -4.57 20.70 6.91
N ILE A 318 -3.45 20.99 7.60
CA ILE A 318 -2.88 20.11 8.63
C ILE A 318 -3.03 20.81 9.98
N ILE A 319 -3.85 20.22 10.84
CA ILE A 319 -4.10 20.65 12.22
C ILE A 319 -3.20 19.80 13.11
N GLN A 320 -2.06 20.35 13.50
CA GLN A 320 -1.20 19.70 14.47
C GLN A 320 -1.68 20.01 15.89
N VAL A 321 -2.03 18.97 16.62
CA VAL A 321 -2.46 19.02 18.03
C VAL A 321 -1.28 18.72 18.97
N GLU A 322 -1.50 18.94 20.26
CA GLU A 322 -0.56 18.54 21.31
C GLU A 322 -0.32 17.03 21.27
N ARG A 323 0.91 16.63 21.61
CA ARG A 323 1.36 15.23 21.50
C ARG A 323 0.40 14.25 22.20
N GLY A 324 0.02 13.19 21.50
CA GLY A 324 -0.89 12.13 21.95
C GLY A 324 -2.38 12.49 21.89
N ASN A 325 -2.77 13.60 21.26
CA ASN A 325 -4.18 14.02 21.18
C ASN A 325 -4.82 13.86 19.81
N ASP A 326 -4.08 13.41 18.79
CA ASP A 326 -4.61 13.14 17.44
C ASP A 326 -5.73 12.10 17.48
N ASP A 327 -5.53 10.99 18.18
CA ASP A 327 -6.57 9.96 18.38
C ASP A 327 -7.79 10.49 19.15
N ILE A 328 -7.56 11.33 20.17
CA ILE A 328 -8.63 11.92 20.99
C ILE A 328 -9.50 12.85 20.13
N VAL A 329 -8.87 13.70 19.33
CA VAL A 329 -9.56 14.60 18.41
C VAL A 329 -10.22 13.81 17.28
N GLY A 330 -9.54 12.81 16.74
CA GLY A 330 -10.06 11.90 15.71
C GLY A 330 -11.35 11.20 16.13
N GLU A 331 -11.41 10.66 17.35
CA GLU A 331 -12.63 10.04 17.88
C GLU A 331 -13.75 11.06 18.09
N LYS A 332 -13.44 12.29 18.54
CA LYS A 332 -14.45 13.36 18.62
C LYS A 332 -15.03 13.72 17.26
N ILE A 333 -14.19 13.83 16.22
CA ILE A 333 -14.61 14.09 14.84
C ILE A 333 -15.51 12.96 14.34
N LYS A 334 -15.08 11.71 14.54
CA LYS A 334 -15.83 10.52 14.15
C LYS A 334 -17.22 10.50 14.78
N HIS A 335 -17.31 10.69 16.09
CA HIS A 335 -18.58 10.71 16.81
C HIS A 335 -19.49 11.88 16.40
N SER A 336 -18.93 13.05 16.09
CA SER A 336 -19.70 14.26 15.78
C SER A 336 -20.20 14.29 14.34
N PHE A 337 -19.43 13.76 13.39
CA PHE A 337 -19.67 13.99 11.95
C PHE A 337 -19.82 12.71 11.13
N PHE A 338 -19.31 11.56 11.60
CA PHE A 338 -19.23 10.32 10.82
C PHE A 338 -20.10 9.21 11.42
N SER A 339 -21.40 9.48 11.61
CA SER A 339 -22.39 8.45 11.93
C SER A 339 -22.69 7.52 10.74
N THR A 340 -22.34 7.96 9.52
CA THR A 340 -22.36 7.18 8.28
C THR A 340 -20.98 7.24 7.62
N SER A 341 -20.72 6.38 6.64
CA SER A 341 -19.42 6.30 5.96
C SER A 341 -19.17 7.44 4.97
N HIS A 342 -20.22 8.10 4.47
CA HIS A 342 -20.13 9.14 3.44
C HIS A 342 -21.09 10.31 3.72
N PRO A 343 -20.94 11.01 4.86
CA PRO A 343 -21.76 12.18 5.18
C PRO A 343 -21.53 13.30 4.17
N GLU A 344 -22.59 14.06 3.89
CA GLU A 344 -22.54 15.27 3.07
C GLU A 344 -22.67 16.51 3.97
N PHE A 345 -21.83 17.51 3.68
CA PHE A 345 -21.76 18.77 4.42
C PHE A 345 -22.03 19.97 3.52
N PRO A 346 -22.46 21.10 4.10
CA PRO A 346 -22.74 22.33 3.33
C PRO A 346 -21.56 22.90 2.54
N SER A 347 -20.32 22.66 2.96
CA SER A 347 -19.08 23.03 2.23
C SER A 347 -17.86 22.45 2.94
N ILE A 348 -16.69 22.47 2.27
CA ILE A 348 -15.39 22.15 2.89
C ILE A 348 -15.10 23.11 4.04
N SER A 349 -15.25 24.43 3.80
CA SER A 349 -14.96 25.47 4.81
C SER A 349 -15.84 25.34 6.06
N TYR A 350 -17.12 24.97 5.90
CA TYR A 350 -17.99 24.68 7.04
C TYR A 350 -17.41 23.55 7.90
N LEU A 351 -17.05 22.42 7.28
CA LEU A 351 -16.55 21.27 8.03
C LEU A 351 -15.18 21.58 8.69
N GLU A 352 -14.31 22.31 8.00
CA GLU A 352 -13.03 22.77 8.53
C GLU A 352 -13.22 23.63 9.78
N GLU A 353 -14.13 24.60 9.76
CA GLU A 353 -14.45 25.44 10.92
C GLU A 353 -14.98 24.61 12.10
N GLN A 354 -15.87 23.64 11.84
CA GLN A 354 -16.40 22.76 12.87
C GLN A 354 -15.30 21.88 13.50
N ILE A 355 -14.39 21.35 12.68
CA ILE A 355 -13.27 20.53 13.15
C ILE A 355 -12.28 21.38 13.97
N LEU A 356 -11.93 22.58 13.51
CA LEU A 356 -11.08 23.51 14.26
C LEU A 356 -11.72 23.87 15.60
N GLY A 357 -13.05 24.06 15.64
CA GLY A 357 -13.81 24.27 16.86
C GLY A 357 -13.68 23.11 17.85
N LEU A 358 -13.82 21.86 17.39
CA LEU A 358 -13.66 20.65 18.21
C LEU A 358 -12.21 20.45 18.71
N ALA A 359 -11.23 20.75 17.86
CA ALA A 359 -9.82 20.56 18.16
C ALA A 359 -9.22 21.70 18.99
N LYS A 360 -9.89 22.87 19.09
CA LYS A 360 -9.35 24.16 19.56
C LYS A 360 -8.46 24.10 20.79
N ILE A 361 -8.82 23.33 21.82
CA ILE A 361 -8.05 23.26 23.07
C ILE A 361 -6.78 22.40 22.97
N TYR A 362 -6.67 21.60 21.92
CA TYR A 362 -5.53 20.73 21.63
C TYR A 362 -4.64 21.30 20.53
N VAL A 363 -5.08 22.29 19.75
CA VAL A 363 -4.31 22.80 18.60
C VAL A 363 -3.01 23.44 19.07
N ARG A 364 -1.90 22.98 18.46
CA ARG A 364 -0.58 23.59 18.60
C ARG A 364 -0.29 24.54 17.44
N HIS A 365 -0.58 24.12 16.21
CA HIS A 365 -0.51 24.99 15.03
C HIS A 365 -1.34 24.41 13.87
N VAL A 366 -1.62 25.25 12.88
CA VAL A 366 -2.38 24.88 11.67
C VAL A 366 -1.57 25.31 10.46
N ILE A 367 -1.40 24.39 9.51
CA ILE A 367 -0.69 24.62 8.24
C ILE A 367 -1.71 24.54 7.11
N PHE A 368 -1.83 25.61 6.35
CA PHE A 368 -2.73 25.69 5.20
C PHE A 368 -1.93 25.54 3.90
N TYR A 369 -2.44 24.73 2.99
CA TYR A 369 -1.92 24.60 1.62
C TYR A 369 -2.87 25.36 0.71
N PRO A 370 -2.59 26.64 0.38
CA PRO A 370 -3.52 27.46 -0.38
C PRO A 370 -3.72 26.93 -1.81
N LEU A 371 -4.87 27.24 -2.41
CA LEU A 371 -5.08 27.09 -3.85
C LEU A 371 -4.10 27.99 -4.59
N GLU A 372 -3.21 27.41 -5.39
CA GLU A 372 -2.38 28.17 -6.31
C GLU A 372 -3.33 28.83 -7.29
N SER A 373 -3.48 30.14 -7.14
CA SER A 373 -4.27 30.94 -8.06
C SER A 373 -3.49 30.96 -9.37
N ASN A 374 -3.83 30.08 -10.30
CA ASN A 374 -3.42 30.22 -11.69
C ASN A 374 -4.09 31.51 -12.21
N TYR A 375 -3.37 32.62 -12.09
CA TYR A 375 -3.67 33.90 -12.74
C TYR A 375 -3.33 33.82 -14.23
#